data_AF-A0A1Z4IK65-F1
#
_entry.id   AF-A0A1Z4IK65-F1
#
_cell.length_a   1.000
_cell.length_b   1.000
_cell.length_c   1.000
_cell.angle_alpha   90.00
_cell.angle_beta   90.00
_cell.angle_gamma   90.00
#
_symmetry.space_group_name_H-M   'P 1'
#
loop_
_entity.id
_entity.type
_entity.pdbx_description
1 polymer ?
#
loop_
_entity_poly.entity_id
_entity_poly.type
_entity_poly.pdbx_seq_one_letter_code
_entity_poly.pdbx_strand_id
1 'polypeptide(L)'
;MDPASTIVLALVTGATFVAQAIGEKEVQEAYQSLKTFIAQKSKGNVNVERLEKKPNSEAQQNALKEEIIDAKVDSDMDVINGAKAVLEEANKLPKENIPPAIGVNLKEIEAAFMYLKDITATGTGVNLEKGKFQGGITITEVKAGYSEKLDQKK
;
A
#
# COMPACT_ATOMS: atom_id res chain seq x y z
N MET A 1 -2.76 -0.79 -15.48
CA MET A 1 -2.80 -1.97 -14.59
C MET A 1 -3.89 -2.91 -15.07
N ASP A 2 -3.69 -4.21 -14.93
CA ASP A 2 -4.76 -5.20 -15.14
C ASP A 2 -5.81 -5.13 -14.01
N PRO A 3 -7.03 -5.65 -14.23
CA PRO A 3 -8.10 -5.61 -13.24
C PRO A 3 -7.74 -6.28 -11.91
N ALA A 4 -7.09 -7.45 -11.94
CA ALA A 4 -6.71 -8.18 -10.73
C ALA A 4 -5.71 -7.36 -9.88
N SER A 5 -4.67 -6.78 -10.50
CA SER A 5 -3.74 -5.87 -9.81
C SER A 5 -4.44 -4.66 -9.20
N THR A 6 -5.47 -4.13 -9.88
CA THR A 6 -6.24 -2.98 -9.39
C THR A 6 -7.04 -3.33 -8.15
N ILE A 7 -7.67 -4.51 -8.13
CA ILE A 7 -8.41 -5.02 -6.98
C ILE A 7 -7.46 -5.25 -5.80
N VAL A 8 -6.30 -5.89 -6.03
CA VAL A 8 -5.31 -6.11 -4.96
C VAL A 8 -4.80 -4.78 -4.40
N LEU A 9 -4.48 -3.79 -5.25
CA LEU A 9 -4.06 -2.46 -4.80
C LEU A 9 -5.14 -1.77 -3.95
N ALA A 10 -6.41 -1.86 -4.36
CA ALA A 10 -7.52 -1.30 -3.60
C ALA A 10 -7.67 -1.97 -2.23
N LEU A 11 -7.50 -3.29 -2.16
CA LEU A 11 -7.56 -4.03 -0.90
C LEU A 11 -6.40 -3.70 0.03
N VAL A 12 -5.17 -3.60 -0.49
CA VAL A 12 -3.99 -3.14 0.27
C VAL A 12 -4.22 -1.74 0.83
N THR A 13 -4.70 -0.83 -0.02
CA THR A 13 -4.99 0.55 0.33
C THR A 13 -6.04 0.60 1.45
N GLY A 14 -7.21 0.00 1.24
CA GLY A 14 -8.29 -0.03 2.22
C GLY A 14 -7.89 -0.67 3.54
N ALA A 15 -7.20 -1.82 3.50
CA ALA A 15 -6.68 -2.48 4.70
C ALA A 15 -5.68 -1.59 5.47
N THR A 16 -4.83 -0.86 4.76
CA THR A 16 -3.85 0.05 5.36
C THR A 16 -4.54 1.23 6.06
N PHE A 17 -5.54 1.84 5.41
CA PHE A 17 -6.30 2.95 5.99
C PHE A 17 -7.10 2.53 7.23
N VAL A 18 -7.71 1.34 7.19
CA VAL A 18 -8.42 0.76 8.35
C VAL A 18 -7.44 0.46 9.48
N ALA A 19 -6.31 -0.17 9.18
CA ALA A 19 -5.30 -0.53 10.18
C ALA A 19 -4.68 0.68 10.90
N GLN A 20 -4.56 1.80 10.19
CA GLN A 20 -3.99 3.03 10.75
C GLN A 20 -5.03 3.92 11.46
N ALA A 21 -6.32 3.60 11.37
CA ALA A 21 -7.42 4.45 11.85
C ALA A 21 -7.41 5.86 11.22
N ILE A 22 -6.88 5.97 10.00
CA ILE A 22 -6.68 7.21 9.25
C ILE A 22 -7.79 7.39 8.19
N GLY A 23 -8.46 6.31 7.81
CA GLY A 23 -9.52 6.37 6.81
C GLY A 23 -10.75 7.11 7.34
N GLU A 24 -11.14 8.19 6.66
CA GLU A 24 -12.48 8.75 6.77
C GLU A 24 -13.53 7.65 6.52
N LYS A 25 -14.73 7.85 7.06
CA LYS A 25 -15.81 6.85 7.09
C LYS A 25 -16.11 6.28 5.70
N GLU A 26 -15.97 7.13 4.69
CA GLU A 26 -16.17 6.88 3.27
C GLU A 26 -15.21 5.80 2.74
N VAL A 27 -13.92 5.84 3.11
CA VAL A 27 -12.94 4.82 2.70
C VAL A 27 -13.27 3.47 3.34
N GLN A 28 -13.69 3.47 4.60
CA GLN A 28 -14.06 2.24 5.33
C GLN A 28 -15.30 1.59 4.72
N GLU A 29 -16.32 2.40 4.38
CA GLU A 29 -17.55 1.94 3.73
C GLU A 29 -17.28 1.40 2.33
N ALA A 30 -16.45 2.10 1.53
CA ALA A 30 -16.03 1.63 0.21
C ALA A 30 -15.27 0.30 0.31
N TYR A 31 -14.35 0.18 1.28
CA TYR A 31 -13.58 -1.04 1.50
C TYR A 31 -14.46 -2.21 1.93
N GLN A 32 -15.42 -1.99 2.83
CA GLN A 32 -16.35 -3.02 3.27
C GLN A 32 -17.29 -3.47 2.13
N SER A 33 -17.73 -2.54 1.27
CA SER A 33 -18.51 -2.88 0.07
C SER A 33 -17.69 -3.72 -0.91
N LEU A 34 -16.43 -3.36 -1.16
CA LEU A 34 -15.53 -4.14 -2.01
C LEU A 34 -15.37 -5.58 -1.50
N LYS A 35 -15.13 -5.77 -0.19
CA LYS A 35 -15.05 -7.11 0.41
C LYS A 35 -16.34 -7.90 0.21
N THR A 36 -17.48 -7.23 0.33
CA THR A 36 -18.79 -7.86 0.14
C THR A 36 -18.98 -8.34 -1.30
N PHE A 37 -18.64 -7.53 -2.30
CA PHE A 37 -18.72 -7.94 -3.71
C PHE A 37 -17.77 -9.10 -4.03
N ILE A 38 -16.54 -9.07 -3.51
CA ILE A 38 -15.58 -10.17 -3.69
C ILE A 38 -16.12 -11.46 -3.07
N ALA A 39 -16.65 -11.41 -1.84
CA ALA A 39 -17.21 -12.57 -1.17
C ALA A 39 -18.41 -13.14 -1.92
N GLN A 40 -19.30 -12.28 -2.43
CA GLN A 40 -20.46 -12.69 -3.23
C GLN A 40 -20.03 -13.35 -4.55
N LYS A 41 -19.08 -12.73 -5.27
CA LYS A 41 -18.59 -13.25 -6.56
C LYS A 41 -17.84 -14.57 -6.43
N SER A 42 -16.91 -14.62 -5.47
CA SER A 42 -16.08 -15.81 -5.22
C SER A 42 -16.80 -16.90 -4.43
N LYS A 43 -18.03 -16.65 -3.96
CA LYS A 43 -18.76 -17.49 -2.99
C LYS A 43 -17.94 -17.79 -1.73
N GLY A 44 -17.12 -16.82 -1.31
CA GLY A 44 -16.24 -16.93 -0.15
C GLY A 44 -14.91 -17.65 -0.39
N ASN A 45 -14.57 -18.01 -1.63
CA ASN A 45 -13.32 -18.72 -1.93
C ASN A 45 -12.08 -17.82 -1.91
N VAL A 46 -12.24 -16.50 -2.03
CA VAL A 46 -11.13 -15.53 -1.99
C VAL A 46 -10.94 -15.03 -0.56
N ASN A 47 -9.75 -15.20 0.01
CA ASN A 47 -9.47 -14.85 1.40
C ASN A 47 -8.67 -13.54 1.53
N VAL A 48 -9.40 -12.46 1.80
CA VAL A 48 -8.83 -11.12 1.98
C VAL A 48 -8.14 -10.94 3.34
N GLU A 49 -8.49 -11.72 4.37
CA GLU A 49 -8.00 -11.53 5.75
C GLU A 49 -6.48 -11.70 5.87
N ARG A 50 -5.89 -12.56 5.04
CA ARG A 50 -4.44 -12.77 5.03
C ARG A 50 -3.70 -11.52 4.60
N LEU A 51 -4.26 -10.81 3.61
CA LEU A 51 -3.75 -9.53 3.17
C LEU A 51 -3.96 -8.45 4.24
N GLU A 52 -5.13 -8.41 4.89
CA GLU A 52 -5.42 -7.43 5.95
C GLU A 52 -4.41 -7.50 7.11
N LYS A 53 -3.96 -8.71 7.47
CA LYS A 53 -2.95 -8.90 8.53
C LYS A 53 -1.57 -8.40 8.14
N LYS A 54 -1.22 -8.45 6.85
CA LYS A 54 0.11 -8.10 6.31
C LYS A 54 -0.02 -7.45 4.93
N PRO A 55 -0.57 -6.22 4.82
CA PRO A 55 -0.88 -5.59 3.55
C PRO A 55 0.37 -5.33 2.69
N ASN A 56 1.53 -5.14 3.32
CA ASN A 56 2.81 -4.89 2.65
C ASN A 56 3.57 -6.18 2.25
N SER A 57 2.97 -7.36 2.43
CA SER A 57 3.63 -8.63 2.08
C SER A 57 3.38 -8.96 0.61
N GLU A 58 4.41 -8.83 -0.24
CA GLU A 58 4.33 -9.20 -1.67
C GLU A 58 3.82 -10.63 -1.87
N ALA A 59 4.26 -11.58 -1.04
CA ALA A 59 3.78 -12.96 -1.09
C ALA A 59 2.26 -13.09 -0.87
N GLN A 60 1.66 -12.26 -0.01
CA GLN A 60 0.20 -12.28 0.25
C GLN A 60 -0.55 -11.56 -0.86
N GLN A 61 0.01 -10.48 -1.40
CA GLN A 61 -0.56 -9.76 -2.55
C GLN A 61 -0.60 -10.65 -3.80
N ASN A 62 0.49 -11.38 -4.09
CA ASN A 62 0.57 -12.29 -5.22
C ASN A 62 -0.38 -13.48 -5.06
N ALA A 63 -0.41 -14.10 -3.87
CA ALA A 63 -1.35 -15.19 -3.59
C ALA A 63 -2.81 -14.75 -3.78
N LEU A 64 -3.18 -13.57 -3.27
CA LEU A 64 -4.53 -13.04 -3.43
C LEU A 64 -4.85 -12.72 -4.90
N LYS A 65 -3.86 -12.24 -5.67
CA LYS A 65 -4.02 -11.99 -7.10
C LYS A 65 -4.35 -13.28 -7.85
N GLU A 66 -3.66 -14.37 -7.53
CA GLU A 66 -3.95 -15.70 -8.09
C GLU A 66 -5.37 -16.16 -7.73
N GLU A 67 -5.77 -16.06 -6.46
CA GLU A 67 -7.13 -16.41 -6.01
C GLU A 67 -8.22 -15.59 -6.73
N ILE A 68 -7.98 -14.30 -6.96
CA ILE A 68 -8.90 -13.40 -7.69
C ILE A 68 -9.08 -13.85 -9.15
N ILE A 69 -8.00 -14.22 -9.83
CA ILE A 69 -8.03 -14.67 -11.22
C ILE A 69 -8.73 -16.03 -11.32
N ASP A 70 -8.36 -16.97 -10.45
CA ASP A 70 -8.96 -18.31 -10.42
C ASP A 70 -10.46 -18.27 -10.15
N ALA A 71 -10.90 -17.36 -9.28
CA ALA A 71 -12.30 -17.12 -8.98
C ALA A 71 -13.02 -16.23 -10.02
N LYS A 72 -12.33 -15.74 -11.06
CA LYS A 72 -12.85 -14.80 -12.07
C LYS A 72 -13.48 -13.54 -11.48
N VAL A 73 -12.95 -13.10 -10.35
CA VAL A 73 -13.35 -11.88 -9.65
C VAL A 73 -12.85 -10.64 -10.41
N ASP A 74 -11.73 -10.77 -11.10
CA ASP A 74 -11.12 -9.75 -11.97
C ASP A 74 -11.97 -9.34 -13.17
N SER A 75 -12.94 -10.17 -13.56
CA SER A 75 -13.86 -9.93 -14.67
C SER A 75 -15.21 -9.39 -14.22
N ASP A 76 -15.41 -9.20 -12.90
CA ASP A 76 -16.66 -8.74 -12.33
C ASP A 76 -16.71 -7.22 -12.22
N MET A 77 -17.69 -6.60 -12.88
CA MET A 77 -17.78 -5.15 -12.97
C MET A 77 -18.08 -4.49 -11.63
N ASP A 78 -18.87 -5.12 -10.77
CA ASP A 78 -19.19 -4.56 -9.45
C ASP A 78 -17.96 -4.56 -8.55
N VAL A 79 -17.14 -5.62 -8.64
CA VAL A 79 -15.85 -5.69 -7.93
C VAL A 79 -14.87 -4.66 -8.47
N ILE A 80 -14.71 -4.54 -9.80
CA ILE A 80 -13.80 -3.56 -10.41
C ILE A 80 -14.19 -2.14 -10.05
N ASN A 81 -15.49 -1.82 -10.08
CA ASN A 81 -16.00 -0.51 -9.71
C ASN A 81 -15.82 -0.24 -8.21
N GLY A 82 -16.06 -1.25 -7.35
CA GLY A 82 -15.78 -1.16 -5.92
C GLY A 82 -14.29 -0.89 -5.63
N ALA A 83 -13.39 -1.54 -6.37
CA ALA A 83 -11.95 -1.32 -6.24
C ALA A 83 -11.56 0.12 -6.61
N LYS A 84 -12.13 0.65 -7.69
CA LYS A 84 -11.92 2.05 -8.08
C LYS A 84 -12.45 3.02 -7.03
N ALA A 85 -13.64 2.77 -6.48
CA ALA A 85 -14.23 3.62 -5.44
C ALA A 85 -13.32 3.72 -4.20
N VAL A 86 -12.75 2.60 -3.74
CA VAL A 86 -11.79 2.62 -2.62
C VAL A 86 -10.58 3.51 -2.94
N LEU A 87 -10.01 3.39 -4.15
CA LEU A 87 -8.86 4.19 -4.56
C LEU A 87 -9.21 5.67 -4.73
N GLU A 88 -10.41 5.97 -5.23
CA GLU A 88 -10.91 7.34 -5.36
C GLU A 88 -11.10 8.00 -3.99
N GLU A 89 -11.78 7.35 -3.06
CA GLU A 89 -11.96 7.89 -1.70
C GLU A 89 -10.61 8.03 -0.98
N ALA A 90 -9.71 7.05 -1.12
CA ALA A 90 -8.37 7.13 -0.56
C ALA A 90 -7.56 8.32 -1.12
N ASN A 91 -7.75 8.68 -2.39
CA ASN A 91 -7.08 9.81 -3.02
C ASN A 91 -7.68 11.18 -2.61
N LYS A 92 -8.92 11.22 -2.14
CA LYS A 92 -9.55 12.45 -1.63
C LYS A 92 -9.05 12.83 -0.24
N LEU A 93 -8.54 11.86 0.53
CA LEU A 93 -8.01 12.13 1.85
C LEU A 93 -6.89 13.16 1.79
N PRO A 94 -6.86 14.14 2.71
CA PRO A 94 -5.75 15.08 2.80
C PRO A 94 -4.44 14.30 2.91
N LYS A 95 -3.45 14.61 2.06
CA LYS A 95 -2.13 13.96 2.09
C LYS A 95 -1.40 14.11 3.44
N GLU A 96 -1.88 15.02 4.30
CA GLU A 96 -1.44 15.20 5.70
C GLU A 96 -1.81 14.03 6.62
N ASN A 97 -2.87 13.28 6.28
CA ASN A 97 -3.31 12.11 7.01
C ASN A 97 -2.59 10.83 6.54
N ILE A 98 -1.97 10.81 5.36
CA ILE A 98 -1.15 9.68 4.93
C ILE A 98 0.12 9.68 5.79
N PRO A 99 0.44 8.62 6.55
CA PRO A 99 1.66 8.59 7.33
C PRO A 99 2.84 8.86 6.40
N PRO A 100 3.75 9.74 6.80
CA PRO A 100 4.74 10.25 5.89
C PRO A 100 5.67 9.08 5.49
N ALA A 101 5.79 8.85 4.18
CA ALA A 101 6.37 7.62 3.62
C ALA A 101 7.85 7.49 3.98
N ILE A 102 8.31 6.25 4.20
CA ILE A 102 9.74 5.96 4.36
C ILE A 102 10.35 5.75 2.98
N GLY A 103 11.38 6.52 2.61
CA GLY A 103 12.04 6.42 1.30
C GLY A 103 12.77 5.09 1.11
N VAL A 104 13.52 4.64 2.11
CA VAL A 104 14.18 3.33 2.15
C VAL A 104 13.98 2.70 3.52
N ASN A 105 13.38 1.50 3.60
CA ASN A 105 13.14 0.80 4.87
C ASN A 105 13.84 -0.56 4.90
N LEU A 106 14.92 -0.67 5.67
CA LEU A 106 15.76 -1.86 5.81
C LEU A 106 15.63 -2.42 7.23
N LYS A 107 14.97 -3.58 7.35
CA LYS A 107 14.76 -4.22 8.65
C LYS A 107 15.97 -5.03 9.12
N GLU A 108 16.52 -5.85 8.24
CA GLU A 108 17.69 -6.67 8.52
C GLU A 108 18.54 -6.83 7.26
N ILE A 109 19.80 -6.41 7.33
CA ILE A 109 20.73 -6.48 6.20
C ILE A 109 22.15 -6.81 6.67
N GLU A 110 22.84 -7.65 5.90
CA GLU A 110 24.26 -7.95 6.05
C GLU A 110 24.95 -7.76 4.69
N ALA A 111 25.91 -6.85 4.61
CA ALA A 111 26.61 -6.53 3.36
C ALA A 111 28.04 -6.06 3.62
N ALA A 112 28.95 -6.22 2.67
CA ALA A 112 30.30 -5.65 2.81
C ALA A 112 30.25 -4.11 2.72
N PHE A 113 29.59 -3.57 1.69
CA PHE A 113 29.42 -2.13 1.49
C PHE A 113 27.98 -1.82 1.07
N MET A 114 27.48 -0.65 1.45
CA MET A 114 26.17 -0.16 1.02
C MET A 114 26.26 1.29 0.55
N TYR A 115 25.66 1.59 -0.61
CA TYR A 115 25.59 2.92 -1.18
C TYR A 115 24.15 3.25 -1.55
N LEU A 116 23.57 4.27 -0.91
CA LEU A 116 22.27 4.83 -1.22
C LEU A 116 22.44 6.29 -1.68
N LYS A 117 21.71 6.66 -2.73
CA LYS A 117 21.76 7.99 -3.33
C LYS A 117 20.37 8.40 -3.81
N ASP A 118 20.09 9.70 -3.77
CA ASP A 118 18.88 10.35 -4.32
C ASP A 118 17.59 9.76 -3.76
N ILE A 119 17.44 9.86 -2.44
CA ILE A 119 16.30 9.30 -1.72
C ILE A 119 15.31 10.42 -1.45
N THR A 120 14.09 10.34 -1.99
CA THR A 120 13.03 11.31 -1.69
C THR A 120 11.91 10.64 -0.90
N ALA A 121 11.53 11.24 0.22
CA ALA A 121 10.54 10.73 1.15
C ALA A 121 9.72 11.88 1.74
N THR A 122 8.40 11.71 1.83
CA THR A 122 7.54 12.67 2.55
C THR A 122 7.71 12.54 4.07
N GLY A 123 8.23 11.41 4.55
CA GLY A 123 8.56 11.15 5.95
C GLY A 123 10.03 10.82 6.17
N THR A 124 10.30 9.62 6.64
CA THR A 124 11.67 9.19 6.96
C THR A 124 12.43 8.92 5.66
N GLY A 125 13.61 9.53 5.48
CA GLY A 125 14.43 9.26 4.29
C GLY A 125 14.89 7.80 4.22
N VAL A 126 15.65 7.38 5.24
CA VAL A 126 16.11 5.99 5.38
C VAL A 126 15.86 5.51 6.80
N ASN A 127 15.20 4.36 6.94
CA ASN A 127 15.06 3.62 8.19
C ASN A 127 15.89 2.34 8.09
N LEU A 128 16.83 2.13 9.01
CA LEU A 128 17.65 0.93 9.12
C LEU A 128 17.56 0.40 10.56
N GLU A 129 16.95 -0.77 10.76
CA GLU A 129 16.75 -1.35 12.10
C GLU A 129 17.94 -2.24 12.52
N LYS A 130 18.33 -3.20 11.68
CA LYS A 130 19.47 -4.10 11.94
C LYS A 130 20.38 -4.18 10.71
N GLY A 131 21.62 -3.74 10.87
CA GLY A 131 22.59 -3.71 9.79
C GLY A 131 23.96 -4.24 10.23
N LYS A 132 24.52 -5.17 9.47
CA LYS A 132 25.91 -5.63 9.59
C LYS A 132 26.69 -5.22 8.35
N PHE A 133 27.71 -4.38 8.54
CA PHE A 133 28.54 -3.91 7.43
C PHE A 133 30.02 -4.08 7.75
N GLN A 134 30.76 -4.70 6.83
CA GLN A 134 32.18 -4.98 7.03
C GLN A 134 33.08 -3.84 6.54
N GLY A 135 32.68 -3.17 5.47
CA GLY A 135 33.47 -2.17 4.75
C GLY A 135 32.91 -0.75 4.85
N GLY A 136 31.59 -0.58 4.90
CA GLY A 136 30.98 0.71 5.24
C GLY A 136 29.61 0.97 4.60
N ILE A 137 29.00 2.08 5.02
CA ILE A 137 27.71 2.55 4.51
C ILE A 137 27.88 3.98 4.03
N THR A 138 27.33 4.30 2.88
CA THR A 138 27.24 5.67 2.35
C THR A 138 25.80 5.95 1.94
N ILE A 139 25.25 7.04 2.44
CA ILE A 139 23.90 7.50 2.14
C ILE A 139 24.00 8.98 1.77
N THR A 140 23.58 9.33 0.56
CA THR A 140 23.76 10.67 -0.01
C THR A 140 22.48 11.17 -0.65
N GLU A 141 22.33 12.49 -0.76
CA GLU A 141 21.19 13.14 -1.46
C GLU A 141 19.81 12.70 -0.92
N VAL A 142 19.64 12.67 0.40
CA VAL A 142 18.36 12.35 1.05
C VAL A 142 17.50 13.60 1.24
N LYS A 143 16.32 13.62 0.62
CA LYS A 143 15.27 14.64 0.75
C LYS A 143 14.10 14.02 1.52
N ALA A 144 14.00 14.31 2.81
CA ALA A 144 13.04 13.69 3.72
C ALA A 144 12.19 14.77 4.43
N GLY A 145 11.00 14.39 4.91
CA GLY A 145 10.11 15.30 5.65
C GLY A 145 9.46 16.41 4.82
N TYR A 146 9.44 16.27 3.49
CA TYR A 146 8.77 17.24 2.63
C TYR A 146 7.28 16.92 2.54
N SER A 147 6.44 17.75 3.13
CA SER A 147 5.07 17.89 2.66
C SER A 147 5.12 18.78 1.42
N GLU A 148 4.56 18.33 0.31
CA GLU A 148 4.24 19.26 -0.79
C GLU A 148 3.36 20.34 -0.17
N LYS A 149 3.93 21.51 0.17
CA LYS A 149 3.14 22.72 0.29
C LYS A 149 2.55 22.92 -1.09
N LEU A 150 1.29 22.50 -1.26
CA LEU A 150 0.45 22.97 -2.33
C LEU A 150 0.54 24.48 -2.28
N ASP A 151 1.18 25.08 -3.28
CA ASP A 151 1.18 26.51 -3.50
C ASP A 151 -0.28 26.98 -3.45
N GLN A 152 -0.68 27.52 -2.30
CA GLN A 152 -1.89 28.31 -2.20
C GLN A 152 -1.60 29.60 -2.95
N LYS A 153 -1.79 29.57 -4.27
CA LYS A 153 -2.00 30.78 -5.05
C LYS A 153 -3.30 31.40 -4.52
N LYS A 154 -3.13 32.39 -3.63
CA LYS A 154 -4.14 33.39 -3.28
C LYS A 154 -4.53 34.20 -4.51
#